data_AF-A0A9P4J9S8-F1
#
_entry.id   AF-A0A9P4J9S8-F1
#
_cell.length_a   1.000
_cell.length_b   1.000
_cell.length_c   1.000
_cell.angle_alpha   90.00
_cell.angle_beta   90.00
_cell.angle_gamma   90.00
#
_symmetry.space_group_name_H-M   'P 1'
#
loop_
_entity.id
_entity.type
_entity.pdbx_description
1 polymer ?
#
loop_
_entity_poly.entity_id
_entity_poly.type
_entity_poly.pdbx_seq_one_letter_code
_entity_poly.pdbx_strand_id
1 'polypeptide(L)'
;MAAIGALYEYDQAASKELFDSAKRMIQLYLEERRKADMSAAVNGFHASNGTTSHNTPLWLVQAMLLNVIYGHNCGDKQSADIASTHCAALVSLARAAELSQSASSSQDSQGSGISDGSASPVNDSTPHAPQSAGHLAWLKWKDTEERKRTFFAVFNLSSLLVTAYNHAPAIMNSEISLDLPCDEDLWAADSAGDWLARGGNLAAEQNALPFATALSTLLTANQRNPGAFTNNWYHQLQSGNFSRFHGRQLDIRPSTFGCLVLINALHNFIWETRSRHHSRQWTAKETESMFAHIEPALNAWQAAWKANEHHHIQRPNPFGLGPLAADSIPLLDLAFVRLFVNLGRSKEAFWQRDFDAMANEFARGAEVVQHAEGSPGADSMSMGDHSAEAQSRQGLRRPSQILTTGHGSKRERYLRRAAFYAADSLSISAKFSLTYADNSAHELPIQSAMCFFDCSQVLAEWVSTVQERVGRYLGMLGRQDTDYSQVPAIMLLEAEDIDLLTKLDNICQMMEEKLVRQTNAFATDMSTVDSVTGMHNSAHIDHIPTLHGVGFGVKILRATALMLEKAAVWPVTHVMANALEVQATHMNQRAEASVMVAV
;
A
#
# COMPACT_ATOMS: atom_id res chain seq x y z
N MET A 1 -17.22 -3.16 -13.93
CA MET A 1 -17.71 -2.04 -13.10
C MET A 1 -19.00 -2.39 -12.38
N ALA A 2 -20.08 -2.80 -13.05
CA ALA A 2 -21.35 -3.13 -12.39
C ALA A 2 -21.25 -4.17 -11.26
N ALA A 3 -20.44 -5.22 -11.44
CA ALA A 3 -20.17 -6.20 -10.37
C ALA A 3 -19.61 -5.53 -9.10
N ILE A 4 -18.59 -4.69 -9.23
CA ILE A 4 -18.03 -3.93 -8.10
C ILE A 4 -19.08 -2.98 -7.52
N GLY A 5 -19.87 -2.29 -8.38
CA GLY A 5 -20.95 -1.42 -7.93
C GLY A 5 -21.99 -2.15 -7.08
N ALA A 6 -22.35 -3.39 -7.42
CA ALA A 6 -23.25 -4.21 -6.61
C ALA A 6 -22.70 -4.50 -5.21
N LEU A 7 -21.37 -4.61 -5.04
CA LEU A 7 -20.74 -4.71 -3.72
C LEU A 7 -20.95 -3.46 -2.87
N TYR A 8 -20.90 -2.27 -3.49
CA TYR A 8 -21.19 -1.00 -2.80
C TYR A 8 -22.67 -0.86 -2.41
N GLU A 9 -23.57 -1.54 -3.14
CA GLU A 9 -24.99 -1.66 -2.81
C GLU A 9 -25.30 -2.87 -1.91
N TYR A 10 -24.27 -3.54 -1.36
CA TYR A 10 -24.39 -4.71 -0.49
C TYR A 10 -25.06 -5.95 -1.13
N ASP A 11 -25.16 -6.00 -2.46
CA ASP A 11 -25.71 -7.15 -3.20
C ASP A 11 -24.58 -8.08 -3.70
N GLN A 12 -24.15 -8.96 -2.80
CA GLN A 12 -23.09 -9.94 -3.07
C GLN A 12 -23.50 -10.96 -4.15
N ALA A 13 -24.78 -11.29 -4.25
CA ALA A 13 -25.28 -12.26 -5.21
C ALA A 13 -25.24 -11.69 -6.64
N ALA A 14 -25.84 -10.50 -6.84
CA ALA A 14 -25.78 -9.82 -8.13
C ALA A 14 -24.34 -9.50 -8.54
N SER A 15 -23.50 -9.08 -7.59
CA SER A 15 -22.08 -8.86 -7.83
C SER A 15 -21.39 -10.07 -8.44
N LYS A 16 -21.61 -11.26 -7.85
CA LYS A 16 -21.03 -12.52 -8.33
C LYS A 16 -21.55 -12.90 -9.71
N GLU A 17 -22.85 -12.80 -9.95
CA GLU A 17 -23.44 -13.12 -11.26
C GLU A 17 -22.93 -12.20 -12.38
N LEU A 18 -22.83 -10.89 -12.08
CA LEU A 18 -22.28 -9.90 -13.01
C LEU A 18 -20.79 -10.14 -13.28
N PHE A 19 -20.02 -10.53 -12.27
CA PHE A 19 -18.61 -10.90 -12.42
C PHE A 19 -18.44 -12.13 -13.30
N ASP A 20 -19.18 -13.20 -13.04
CA ASP A 20 -19.13 -14.43 -13.83
C ASP A 20 -19.54 -14.18 -15.29
N SER A 21 -20.55 -13.33 -15.51
CA SER A 21 -20.99 -12.92 -16.84
C SER A 21 -19.90 -12.12 -17.58
N ALA A 22 -19.30 -11.12 -16.92
CA ALA A 22 -18.22 -10.32 -17.50
C ALA A 22 -17.00 -11.18 -17.85
N LYS A 23 -16.62 -12.11 -16.95
CA LYS A 23 -15.53 -13.07 -17.18
C LYS A 23 -15.78 -13.93 -18.42
N ARG A 24 -17.00 -14.48 -18.57
CA ARG A 24 -17.39 -15.26 -19.76
C ARG A 24 -17.34 -14.44 -21.04
N MET A 25 -17.82 -13.18 -21.01
CA MET A 25 -17.77 -12.29 -22.18
C MET A 25 -16.32 -12.02 -22.64
N ILE A 26 -15.41 -11.75 -21.70
CA ILE A 26 -13.98 -11.57 -22.01
C ILE A 26 -13.41 -12.85 -22.64
N GLN A 27 -13.72 -14.01 -22.08
CA GLN A 27 -13.25 -15.30 -22.60
C GLN A 27 -13.76 -15.58 -24.02
N LEU A 28 -15.05 -15.38 -24.28
CA LEU A 28 -15.64 -15.56 -25.60
C LEU A 28 -15.00 -14.64 -26.64
N TYR A 29 -14.80 -13.35 -26.30
CA TYR A 29 -14.13 -12.41 -27.19
C TYR A 29 -12.70 -12.84 -27.55
N LEU A 30 -11.92 -13.26 -26.55
CA LEU A 30 -10.55 -13.76 -26.76
C LEU A 30 -10.54 -15.03 -27.62
N GLU A 31 -11.51 -15.92 -27.43
CA GLU A 31 -11.62 -17.14 -28.21
C GLU A 31 -12.01 -16.88 -29.67
N GLU A 32 -13.00 -16.02 -29.92
CA GLU A 32 -13.41 -15.60 -31.26
C GLU A 32 -12.25 -14.95 -32.01
N ARG A 33 -11.52 -14.07 -31.35
CA ARG A 33 -10.33 -13.43 -31.92
C ARG A 33 -9.26 -14.45 -32.29
N ARG A 34 -8.96 -15.40 -31.39
CA ARG A 34 -8.01 -16.48 -31.66
C ARG A 34 -8.46 -17.35 -32.85
N LYS A 35 -9.75 -17.65 -32.96
CA LYS A 35 -10.32 -18.39 -34.11
C LYS A 35 -10.14 -17.61 -35.41
N ALA A 36 -10.43 -16.32 -35.41
CA ALA A 36 -10.25 -15.45 -36.57
C ALA A 36 -8.78 -15.40 -37.02
N ASP A 37 -7.85 -15.25 -36.08
CA ASP A 37 -6.40 -15.25 -36.36
C ASP A 37 -5.93 -16.58 -36.97
N MET A 38 -6.40 -17.71 -36.43
CA MET A 38 -6.10 -19.04 -36.98
C MET A 38 -6.68 -19.22 -38.39
N SER A 39 -7.92 -18.80 -38.63
CA SER A 39 -8.55 -18.86 -39.96
C SER A 39 -7.82 -17.99 -40.98
N ALA A 40 -7.39 -16.78 -40.59
CA ALA A 40 -6.61 -15.90 -41.46
C ALA A 40 -5.25 -16.51 -41.83
N ALA A 41 -4.56 -17.14 -40.87
CA ALA A 41 -3.29 -17.82 -41.09
C ALA A 41 -3.41 -19.03 -42.03
N VAL A 42 -4.48 -19.83 -41.90
CA VAL A 42 -4.73 -21.01 -42.76
C VAL A 42 -5.10 -20.60 -44.19
N ASN A 43 -5.84 -19.50 -44.36
CA ASN A 43 -6.30 -19.04 -45.66
C ASN A 43 -5.23 -18.32 -46.49
N GLY A 44 -3.98 -18.25 -46.03
CA GLY A 44 -2.85 -17.74 -46.82
C GLY A 44 -2.95 -16.25 -47.18
N PHE A 45 -3.81 -15.49 -46.49
CA PHE A 45 -3.76 -14.02 -46.55
C PHE A 45 -2.50 -13.57 -45.83
N HIS A 46 -1.37 -13.60 -46.53
CA HIS A 46 -0.22 -12.79 -46.15
C HIS A 46 -0.69 -11.34 -46.14
N ALA A 47 -0.81 -10.76 -44.95
CA ALA A 47 -1.02 -9.32 -44.78
C ALA A 47 0.19 -8.59 -45.38
N SER A 48 0.12 -8.31 -46.68
CA SER A 48 1.08 -7.47 -47.37
C SER A 48 0.88 -6.04 -46.88
N ASN A 49 1.89 -5.53 -46.19
CA ASN A 49 2.13 -4.12 -45.90
C ASN A 49 1.00 -3.33 -45.21
N GLY A 50 1.08 -3.23 -43.88
CA GLY A 50 1.13 -1.90 -43.25
C GLY A 50 -0.15 -1.23 -42.76
N THR A 51 -1.34 -1.83 -42.88
CA THR A 51 -2.57 -1.22 -42.32
C THR A 51 -3.49 -2.29 -41.72
N THR A 52 -3.84 -2.08 -40.44
CA THR A 52 -4.60 -2.97 -39.52
C THR A 52 -3.80 -4.11 -38.89
N SER A 53 -2.70 -3.77 -38.20
CA SER A 53 -2.37 -4.54 -37.00
C SER A 53 -3.63 -4.55 -36.14
N HIS A 54 -4.19 -5.73 -35.86
CA HIS A 54 -5.27 -5.84 -34.88
C HIS A 54 -4.65 -5.47 -33.52
N ASN A 55 -4.49 -4.19 -33.21
CA ASN A 55 -4.01 -3.77 -31.91
C ASN A 55 -5.06 -4.20 -30.89
N THR A 56 -4.60 -4.74 -29.76
CA THR A 56 -5.51 -5.13 -28.68
C THR A 56 -6.25 -3.87 -28.22
N PRO A 57 -7.60 -3.84 -28.23
CA PRO A 57 -8.32 -2.63 -27.90
C PRO A 57 -8.16 -2.29 -26.42
N LEU A 58 -8.06 -0.99 -26.11
CA LEU A 58 -7.80 -0.51 -24.74
C LEU A 58 -8.86 -1.00 -23.74
N TRP A 59 -10.14 -0.99 -24.14
CA TRP A 59 -11.25 -1.46 -23.30
C TRP A 59 -11.09 -2.91 -22.85
N LEU A 60 -10.42 -3.78 -23.64
CA LEU A 60 -10.21 -5.17 -23.26
C LEU A 60 -9.18 -5.29 -22.15
N VAL A 61 -8.13 -4.47 -22.20
CA VAL A 61 -7.13 -4.37 -21.12
C VAL A 61 -7.80 -3.85 -19.85
N GLN A 62 -8.61 -2.79 -19.96
CA GLN A 62 -9.35 -2.21 -18.83
C GLN A 62 -10.36 -3.21 -18.23
N ALA A 63 -11.12 -3.93 -19.06
CA ALA A 63 -12.06 -4.95 -18.60
C ALA A 63 -11.36 -6.11 -17.92
N MET A 64 -10.24 -6.59 -18.47
CA MET A 64 -9.43 -7.64 -17.87
C MET A 64 -8.78 -7.19 -16.56
N LEU A 65 -8.31 -5.94 -16.47
CA LEU A 65 -7.79 -5.34 -15.25
C LEU A 65 -8.83 -5.37 -14.13
N LEU A 66 -10.06 -4.91 -14.40
CA LEU A 66 -11.16 -4.94 -13.44
C LEU A 66 -11.54 -6.37 -13.04
N ASN A 67 -11.52 -7.31 -13.98
CA ASN A 67 -11.79 -8.72 -13.74
C ASN A 67 -10.75 -9.35 -12.78
N VAL A 68 -9.46 -9.03 -12.97
CA VAL A 68 -8.39 -9.50 -12.09
C VAL A 68 -8.51 -8.87 -10.69
N ILE A 69 -8.75 -7.55 -10.61
CA ILE A 69 -8.99 -6.85 -9.33
C ILE A 69 -10.14 -7.51 -8.56
N TYR A 70 -11.27 -7.76 -9.20
CA TYR A 70 -12.40 -8.43 -8.55
C TYR A 70 -12.02 -9.84 -8.08
N GLY A 71 -11.40 -10.64 -8.96
CA GLY A 71 -11.03 -12.03 -8.65
C GLY A 71 -10.12 -12.16 -7.42
N HIS A 72 -9.17 -11.25 -7.22
CA HIS A 72 -8.32 -11.25 -6.02
C HIS A 72 -9.06 -10.86 -4.73
N ASN A 73 -10.06 -9.99 -4.84
CA ASN A 73 -10.69 -9.36 -3.67
C ASN A 73 -12.05 -9.97 -3.30
N CYS A 74 -12.58 -10.90 -4.11
CA CYS A 74 -13.86 -11.55 -3.88
C CYS A 74 -13.87 -12.59 -2.74
N GLY A 75 -12.74 -12.82 -2.07
CA GLY A 75 -12.63 -13.72 -0.91
C GLY A 75 -12.53 -15.22 -1.25
N ASP A 76 -12.96 -15.64 -2.45
CA ASP A 76 -12.86 -17.03 -2.91
C ASP A 76 -11.42 -17.41 -3.33
N LYS A 77 -10.91 -18.52 -2.79
CA LYS A 77 -9.53 -18.99 -3.05
C LYS A 77 -9.34 -19.34 -4.53
N GLN A 78 -10.28 -20.09 -5.10
CA GLN A 78 -10.18 -20.53 -6.49
C GLN A 78 -10.17 -19.34 -7.45
N SER A 79 -11.03 -18.35 -7.22
CA SER A 79 -11.08 -17.12 -8.00
C SER A 79 -9.79 -16.31 -7.88
N ALA A 80 -9.18 -16.24 -6.69
CA ALA A 80 -7.89 -15.58 -6.49
C ALA A 80 -6.73 -16.30 -7.21
N ASP A 81 -6.71 -17.64 -7.22
CA ASP A 81 -5.71 -18.43 -7.96
C ASP A 81 -5.85 -18.22 -9.48
N ILE A 82 -7.10 -18.20 -9.97
CA ILE A 82 -7.41 -17.90 -11.37
C ILE A 82 -7.01 -16.45 -11.71
N ALA A 83 -7.30 -15.49 -10.83
CA ALA A 83 -6.92 -14.08 -11.02
C ALA A 83 -5.39 -13.90 -11.08
N SER A 84 -4.65 -14.61 -10.23
CA SER A 84 -3.18 -14.64 -10.25
C SER A 84 -2.65 -15.10 -11.62
N THR A 85 -3.26 -16.14 -12.19
CA THR A 85 -2.92 -16.65 -13.53
C THR A 85 -3.29 -15.63 -14.61
N HIS A 86 -4.44 -14.98 -14.48
CA HIS A 86 -4.92 -13.95 -15.41
C HIS A 86 -4.08 -12.67 -15.39
N CYS A 87 -3.30 -12.40 -14.35
CA CYS A 87 -2.39 -11.25 -14.33
C CYS A 87 -1.34 -11.33 -15.45
N ALA A 88 -0.79 -12.51 -15.74
CA ALA A 88 0.14 -12.68 -16.85
C ALA A 88 -0.53 -12.41 -18.22
N ALA A 89 -1.78 -12.86 -18.38
CA ALA A 89 -2.58 -12.59 -19.58
C ALA A 89 -2.88 -11.09 -19.72
N LEU A 90 -3.19 -10.39 -18.62
CA LEU A 90 -3.40 -8.95 -18.60
C LEU A 90 -2.15 -8.18 -19.05
N VAL A 91 -0.97 -8.53 -18.55
CA VAL A 91 0.29 -7.91 -19.00
C VAL A 91 0.56 -8.17 -20.47
N SER A 92 0.24 -9.38 -20.95
CA SER A 92 0.37 -9.74 -22.37
C SER A 92 -0.58 -8.90 -23.25
N LEU A 93 -1.82 -8.69 -22.80
CA LEU A 93 -2.77 -7.79 -23.48
C LEU A 93 -2.31 -6.34 -23.47
N ALA A 94 -1.76 -5.84 -22.36
CA ALA A 94 -1.21 -4.48 -22.28
C ALA A 94 -0.03 -4.28 -23.23
N ARG A 95 0.85 -5.28 -23.38
CA ARG A 95 1.96 -5.28 -24.34
C ARG A 95 1.47 -5.36 -25.78
N ALA A 96 0.49 -6.22 -26.08
CA ALA A 96 -0.15 -6.34 -27.39
C ALA A 96 -1.01 -5.11 -27.76
N ALA A 97 -1.38 -4.31 -26.77
CA ALA A 97 -1.98 -2.99 -26.94
C ALA A 97 -0.93 -1.88 -27.00
N GLU A 98 0.39 -2.19 -26.98
CA GLU A 98 1.49 -1.22 -27.07
C GLU A 98 1.47 -0.14 -25.97
N LEU A 99 0.88 -0.44 -24.80
CA LEU A 99 0.71 0.56 -23.75
C LEU A 99 2.01 0.98 -23.07
N SER A 100 3.08 0.18 -23.20
CA SER A 100 4.40 0.46 -22.63
C SER A 100 5.28 1.35 -23.53
N GLN A 101 4.83 1.68 -24.74
CA GLN A 101 5.60 2.48 -25.70
C GLN A 101 5.24 3.96 -25.57
N SER A 102 6.23 4.84 -25.68
CA SER A 102 5.99 6.28 -25.78
C SER A 102 5.32 6.59 -27.12
N ALA A 103 4.32 7.47 -27.13
CA ALA A 103 3.61 7.87 -28.35
C ALA A 103 4.52 8.51 -29.42
N SER A 104 5.75 8.89 -29.06
CA SER A 104 6.76 9.43 -30.00
C SER A 104 7.37 8.37 -30.92
N SER A 105 7.47 7.10 -30.51
CA SER A 105 8.10 6.06 -31.34
C SER A 105 7.22 5.61 -32.53
N SER A 106 5.93 5.94 -32.53
CA SER A 106 4.99 5.57 -33.59
C SER A 106 4.82 6.66 -34.66
N GLN A 107 5.31 7.89 -34.43
CA GLN A 107 5.12 9.01 -35.36
C GLN A 107 6.18 9.10 -36.47
N ASP A 108 7.37 8.53 -36.29
CA ASP A 108 8.44 8.61 -37.30
C ASP A 108 8.26 7.66 -38.51
N SER A 109 7.22 6.80 -38.50
CA SER A 109 7.01 5.80 -39.56
C SER A 109 5.89 6.15 -40.56
N GLN A 110 5.18 7.27 -40.39
CA GLN A 110 4.15 7.73 -41.33
C GLN A 110 4.25 9.23 -41.57
N GLY A 111 5.06 9.64 -42.54
CA GLY A 111 4.90 10.95 -43.20
C GLY A 111 6.13 11.84 -43.33
N SER A 112 7.24 11.36 -43.92
CA SER A 112 8.22 12.27 -44.54
C SER A 112 8.27 12.01 -46.05
N GLY A 113 7.34 12.63 -46.75
CA GLY A 113 7.30 12.62 -48.20
C GLY A 113 6.33 13.68 -48.71
N ILE A 114 6.71 14.95 -48.62
CA ILE A 114 6.45 16.00 -49.62
C ILE A 114 7.48 17.10 -49.37
N SER A 115 8.49 17.14 -50.24
CA SER A 115 9.38 18.26 -50.43
C SER A 115 8.72 19.29 -51.36
N ASP A 116 8.50 20.48 -50.81
CA ASP A 116 8.71 21.82 -51.38
C ASP A 116 8.04 22.23 -52.72
N GLY A 117 7.46 23.45 -52.71
CA GLY A 117 7.18 24.22 -53.93
C GLY A 117 5.73 24.64 -54.17
N SER A 118 5.23 25.66 -53.46
CA SER A 118 4.58 26.86 -54.03
C SER A 118 3.68 27.58 -53.02
N ALA A 119 4.08 28.80 -52.65
CA ALA A 119 3.26 29.72 -51.90
C ALA A 119 2.13 30.27 -52.79
N SER A 120 0.89 30.17 -52.33
CA SER A 120 -0.23 31.00 -52.80
C SER A 120 -1.06 31.43 -51.58
N PRO A 121 -1.33 32.73 -51.40
CA PRO A 121 -2.10 33.21 -50.26
C PRO A 121 -3.58 33.08 -50.62
N VAL A 122 -4.23 32.00 -50.20
CA VAL A 122 -5.69 31.90 -50.27
C VAL A 122 -6.27 32.38 -48.95
N ASN A 123 -6.76 33.60 -49.03
CA ASN A 123 -7.73 34.20 -48.13
C ASN A 123 -8.96 33.28 -48.04
N ASP A 124 -9.17 32.59 -46.91
CA ASP A 124 -10.48 32.04 -46.60
C ASP A 124 -10.85 32.24 -45.13
N SER A 125 -11.83 33.12 -44.95
CA SER A 125 -12.37 33.56 -43.69
C SER A 125 -13.42 32.53 -43.24
N THR A 126 -12.98 31.40 -42.68
CA THR A 126 -13.88 30.47 -41.97
C THR A 126 -13.80 30.74 -40.46
N PRO A 127 -14.87 31.23 -39.80
CA PRO A 127 -14.81 31.59 -38.37
C PRO A 127 -14.74 30.40 -37.40
N HIS A 128 -14.67 29.16 -37.89
CA HIS A 128 -14.86 27.92 -37.10
C HIS A 128 -13.66 26.96 -37.11
N ALA A 129 -12.57 27.26 -37.84
CA ALA A 129 -11.39 26.40 -37.94
C ALA A 129 -10.51 26.24 -36.66
N PRO A 130 -10.36 27.22 -35.75
CA PRO A 130 -9.47 27.06 -34.59
C PRO A 130 -10.06 26.17 -33.48
N GLN A 131 -11.39 26.11 -33.36
CA GLN A 131 -12.07 25.29 -32.35
C GLN A 131 -12.02 23.79 -32.68
N SER A 132 -12.11 23.42 -33.96
CA SER A 132 -12.02 22.02 -34.39
C SER A 132 -10.60 21.46 -34.28
N ALA A 133 -9.58 22.26 -34.58
CA ALA A 133 -8.17 21.88 -34.41
C ALA A 133 -7.81 21.67 -32.93
N GLY A 134 -8.23 22.57 -32.04
CA GLY A 134 -8.04 22.43 -30.60
C GLY A 134 -8.78 21.21 -30.02
N HIS A 135 -9.98 20.92 -30.52
CA HIS A 135 -10.74 19.74 -30.12
C HIS A 135 -10.05 18.42 -30.52
N LEU A 136 -9.55 18.31 -31.76
CA LEU A 136 -8.79 17.15 -32.21
C LEU A 136 -7.49 16.96 -31.41
N ALA A 137 -6.78 18.04 -31.10
CA ALA A 137 -5.58 17.98 -30.27
C ALA A 137 -5.87 17.47 -28.86
N TRP A 138 -6.95 17.95 -28.23
CA TRP A 138 -7.39 17.48 -26.91
C TRP A 138 -7.77 16.00 -26.93
N LEU A 139 -8.52 15.54 -27.94
CA LEU A 139 -8.88 14.12 -28.05
C LEU A 139 -7.64 13.22 -28.21
N LYS A 140 -6.66 13.63 -29.02
CA LYS A 140 -5.40 12.90 -29.19
C LYS A 140 -4.59 12.85 -27.90
N TRP A 141 -4.49 13.97 -27.18
CA TRP A 141 -3.85 14.02 -25.87
C TRP A 141 -4.56 13.12 -24.87
N LYS A 142 -5.90 13.18 -24.81
CA LYS A 142 -6.73 12.39 -23.91
C LYS A 142 -6.56 10.89 -24.15
N ASP A 143 -6.56 10.44 -25.40
CA ASP A 143 -6.29 9.03 -25.76
C ASP A 143 -4.89 8.60 -25.30
N THR A 144 -3.88 9.44 -25.53
CA THR A 144 -2.50 9.15 -25.09
C THR A 144 -2.39 9.04 -23.57
N GLU A 145 -3.00 9.97 -22.83
CA GLU A 145 -2.98 10.00 -21.37
C GLU A 145 -3.81 8.84 -20.78
N GLU A 146 -4.97 8.49 -21.37
CA GLU A 146 -5.79 7.35 -20.96
C GLU A 146 -5.01 6.04 -21.07
N ARG A 147 -4.28 5.85 -22.17
CA ARG A 147 -3.43 4.67 -22.42
C ARG A 147 -2.30 4.58 -21.39
N LYS A 148 -1.62 5.70 -21.13
CA LYS A 148 -0.58 5.81 -20.09
C LYS A 148 -1.14 5.49 -18.70
N ARG A 149 -2.27 6.08 -18.32
CA ARG A 149 -2.95 5.84 -17.03
C ARG A 149 -3.41 4.38 -16.90
N THR A 150 -3.90 3.77 -17.97
CA THR A 150 -4.27 2.35 -18.01
C THR A 150 -3.05 1.45 -17.79
N PHE A 151 -1.91 1.74 -18.43
CA PHE A 151 -0.66 0.99 -18.19
C PHE A 151 -0.23 1.07 -16.72
N PHE A 152 -0.22 2.27 -16.13
CA PHE A 152 0.16 2.43 -14.72
C PHE A 152 -0.85 1.79 -13.76
N ALA A 153 -2.12 1.69 -14.12
CA ALA A 153 -3.09 0.93 -13.33
C ALA A 153 -2.79 -0.59 -13.36
N VAL A 154 -2.38 -1.14 -14.52
CA VAL A 154 -1.90 -2.52 -14.63
C VAL A 154 -0.60 -2.72 -13.84
N PHE A 155 0.32 -1.76 -13.89
CA PHE A 155 1.54 -1.77 -13.08
C PHE A 155 1.24 -1.78 -11.58
N ASN A 156 0.33 -0.92 -11.11
CA ASN A 156 -0.07 -0.88 -9.70
C ASN A 156 -0.71 -2.20 -9.24
N LEU A 157 -1.54 -2.83 -10.08
CA LEU A 157 -2.06 -4.17 -9.78
C LEU A 157 -0.91 -5.20 -9.69
N SER A 158 0.04 -5.18 -10.62
CA SER A 158 1.23 -6.04 -10.58
C SER A 158 2.03 -5.85 -9.28
N SER A 159 2.28 -4.61 -8.86
CA SER A 159 2.94 -4.28 -7.59
C SER A 159 2.13 -4.64 -6.35
N LEU A 160 0.81 -4.56 -6.45
CA LEU A 160 -0.09 -5.01 -5.38
C LEU A 160 0.09 -6.51 -5.13
N LEU A 161 0.31 -7.33 -6.17
CA LEU A 161 0.57 -8.76 -5.99
C LEU A 161 1.89 -9.05 -5.27
N VAL A 162 2.92 -8.23 -5.50
CA VAL A 162 4.18 -8.29 -4.74
C VAL A 162 3.91 -8.05 -3.25
N THR A 163 3.13 -7.01 -2.98
CA THR A 163 2.74 -6.59 -1.64
C THR A 163 1.87 -7.62 -0.92
N ALA A 164 0.90 -8.19 -1.62
CA ALA A 164 -0.13 -9.04 -1.04
C ALA A 164 0.28 -10.52 -1.01
N TYR A 165 0.83 -11.05 -2.10
CA TYR A 165 1.10 -12.48 -2.30
C TYR A 165 2.57 -12.87 -2.18
N ASN A 166 3.49 -11.90 -2.01
CA ASN A 166 4.94 -12.14 -2.05
C ASN A 166 5.43 -12.71 -3.40
N HIS A 167 4.66 -12.54 -4.47
CA HIS A 167 5.02 -12.98 -5.81
C HIS A 167 5.93 -11.98 -6.51
N ALA A 168 6.66 -12.44 -7.53
CA ALA A 168 7.39 -11.54 -8.41
C ALA A 168 6.42 -10.58 -9.13
N PRO A 169 6.78 -9.30 -9.32
CA PRO A 169 5.95 -8.41 -10.10
C PRO A 169 5.81 -8.94 -11.53
N ALA A 170 4.65 -8.76 -12.15
CA ALA A 170 4.44 -9.13 -13.55
C ALA A 170 5.05 -8.10 -14.52
N ILE A 171 5.29 -6.87 -14.05
CA ILE A 171 5.98 -5.78 -14.76
C ILE A 171 7.12 -5.28 -13.86
N MET A 172 8.36 -5.37 -14.32
CA MET A 172 9.52 -4.86 -13.57
C MET A 172 9.64 -3.34 -13.70
N ASN A 173 10.24 -2.69 -12.70
CA ASN A 173 10.52 -1.25 -12.77
C ASN A 173 11.40 -0.88 -13.98
N SER A 174 12.35 -1.75 -14.35
CA SER A 174 13.25 -1.54 -15.50
C SER A 174 12.57 -1.63 -16.86
N GLU A 175 11.34 -2.17 -16.94
CA GLU A 175 10.57 -2.29 -18.18
C GLU A 175 9.81 -1.00 -18.53
N ILE A 176 9.75 -0.04 -17.60
CA ILE A 176 8.94 1.18 -17.77
C ILE A 176 9.78 2.31 -18.33
N SER A 177 9.48 2.70 -19.57
CA SER A 177 10.10 3.82 -20.28
C SER A 177 9.18 5.04 -20.44
N LEU A 178 8.01 5.03 -19.80
CA LEU A 178 7.02 6.10 -19.87
C LEU A 178 7.30 7.23 -18.88
N ASP A 179 6.76 8.41 -19.17
CA ASP A 179 6.56 9.46 -18.18
C ASP A 179 5.49 9.05 -17.17
N LEU A 180 5.55 9.62 -15.97
CA LEU A 180 4.48 9.47 -14.98
C LEU A 180 3.17 10.11 -15.50
N PRO A 181 2.01 9.68 -14.97
CA PRO A 181 0.73 10.30 -15.28
C PRO A 181 0.73 11.81 -14.98
N CYS A 182 0.04 12.59 -15.80
CA CYS A 182 -0.09 14.04 -15.61
C CYS A 182 -0.94 14.39 -14.38
N ASP A 183 -0.96 15.67 -14.01
CA ASP A 183 -1.75 16.17 -12.89
C ASP A 183 -3.26 15.91 -13.06
N GLU A 184 -3.93 15.62 -11.94
CA GLU A 184 -5.37 15.31 -11.94
C GLU A 184 -6.22 16.48 -12.45
N ASP A 185 -5.80 17.72 -12.17
CA ASP A 185 -6.51 18.92 -12.62
C ASP A 185 -6.50 19.05 -14.15
N LEU A 186 -5.42 18.64 -14.82
CA LEU A 186 -5.35 18.65 -16.28
C LEU A 186 -6.17 17.49 -16.87
N TRP A 187 -6.10 16.30 -16.25
CA TRP A 187 -6.89 15.12 -16.61
C TRP A 187 -8.40 15.34 -16.48
N ALA A 188 -8.84 16.09 -15.46
CA ALA A 188 -10.23 16.38 -15.19
C ALA A 188 -10.88 17.36 -16.18
N ALA A 189 -10.14 17.86 -17.20
CA ALA A 189 -10.71 18.75 -18.19
C ALA A 189 -11.81 18.06 -19.02
N ASP A 190 -13.04 18.56 -18.92
CA ASP A 190 -14.22 17.97 -19.58
C ASP A 190 -14.41 18.42 -21.03
N SER A 191 -13.65 19.43 -21.46
CA SER A 191 -13.71 19.95 -22.84
C SER A 191 -12.36 20.45 -23.30
N ALA A 192 -12.20 20.57 -24.62
CA ALA A 192 -11.00 21.13 -25.22
C ALA A 192 -10.73 22.59 -24.77
N GLY A 193 -11.79 23.37 -24.52
CA GLY A 193 -11.66 24.74 -24.02
C GLY A 193 -11.10 24.79 -22.59
N ASP A 194 -11.61 23.94 -21.69
CA ASP A 194 -11.11 23.83 -20.32
C ASP A 194 -9.66 23.29 -20.30
N TRP A 195 -9.36 22.30 -21.13
CA TRP A 195 -8.01 21.76 -21.30
C TRP A 195 -7.00 22.83 -21.76
N LEU A 196 -7.38 23.66 -22.74
CA LEU A 196 -6.55 24.79 -23.20
C LEU A 196 -6.39 25.87 -22.12
N ALA A 197 -7.46 26.16 -21.36
CA ALA A 197 -7.40 27.12 -20.26
C ALA A 197 -6.44 26.67 -19.14
N ARG A 198 -6.24 25.36 -18.99
CA ARG A 198 -5.26 24.72 -18.09
C ARG A 198 -3.88 24.55 -18.72
N GLY A 199 -3.63 25.13 -19.90
CA GLY A 199 -2.34 25.14 -20.59
C GLY A 199 -2.13 24.03 -21.62
N GLY A 200 -3.07 23.10 -21.76
CA GLY A 200 -3.05 22.05 -22.79
C GLY A 200 -1.76 21.22 -22.83
N ASN A 201 -1.24 20.96 -24.03
CA ASN A 201 0.01 20.21 -24.23
C ASN A 201 1.22 20.86 -23.53
N LEU A 202 1.28 22.19 -23.50
CA LEU A 202 2.41 22.90 -22.88
C LEU A 202 2.49 22.59 -21.38
N ALA A 203 1.35 22.57 -20.68
CA ALA A 203 1.29 22.19 -19.28
C ALA A 203 1.68 20.71 -19.06
N ALA A 204 1.20 19.82 -19.94
CA ALA A 204 1.55 18.40 -19.88
C ALA A 204 3.05 18.14 -20.08
N GLU A 205 3.69 18.85 -21.03
CA GLU A 205 5.12 18.73 -21.32
C GLU A 205 5.99 19.35 -20.23
N GLN A 206 5.60 20.50 -19.67
CA GLN A 206 6.35 21.16 -18.59
C GLN A 206 6.40 20.32 -17.31
N ASN A 207 5.31 19.60 -17.01
CA ASN A 207 5.22 18.73 -15.84
C ASN A 207 5.54 17.26 -16.16
N ALA A 208 6.00 16.95 -17.38
CA ALA A 208 6.38 15.59 -17.76
C ALA A 208 7.58 15.13 -16.94
N LEU A 209 7.43 13.98 -16.28
CA LEU A 209 8.44 13.42 -15.39
C LEU A 209 8.67 11.95 -15.75
N PRO A 210 9.80 11.60 -16.39
CA PRO A 210 10.12 10.21 -16.73
C PRO A 210 10.12 9.31 -15.49
N PHE A 211 9.46 8.15 -15.56
CA PHE A 211 9.38 7.20 -14.44
C PHE A 211 10.76 6.81 -13.92
N ALA A 212 11.67 6.45 -14.82
CA ALA A 212 13.03 6.02 -14.47
C ALA A 212 13.81 7.13 -13.76
N THR A 213 13.67 8.38 -14.20
CA THR A 213 14.30 9.55 -13.57
C THR A 213 13.74 9.78 -12.17
N ALA A 214 12.42 9.72 -12.00
CA ALA A 214 11.77 9.89 -10.71
C ALA A 214 12.19 8.79 -9.71
N LEU A 215 12.15 7.52 -10.12
CA LEU A 215 12.54 6.41 -9.25
C LEU A 215 14.04 6.47 -8.89
N SER A 216 14.91 6.74 -9.86
CA SER A 216 16.34 6.93 -9.61
C SER A 216 16.59 8.08 -8.63
N THR A 217 15.81 9.16 -8.76
CA THR A 217 15.88 10.30 -7.85
C THR A 217 15.55 9.90 -6.41
N LEU A 218 14.53 9.06 -6.20
CA LEU A 218 14.20 8.53 -4.87
C LEU A 218 15.32 7.63 -4.35
N LEU A 219 15.76 6.65 -5.14
CA LEU A 219 16.74 5.65 -4.71
C LEU A 219 18.13 6.23 -4.43
N THR A 220 18.51 7.33 -5.08
CA THR A 220 19.79 8.02 -4.84
C THR A 220 19.72 9.10 -3.76
N ALA A 221 18.60 9.22 -3.03
CA ALA A 221 18.43 10.22 -1.97
C ALA A 221 19.49 10.11 -0.85
N ASN A 222 20.04 8.92 -0.61
CA ASN A 222 21.09 8.69 0.38
C ASN A 222 22.44 9.38 0.04
N GLN A 223 22.66 9.76 -1.23
CA GLN A 223 23.87 10.44 -1.70
C GLN A 223 23.78 11.97 -1.58
N ARG A 224 22.59 12.50 -1.29
CA ARG A 224 22.35 13.95 -1.19
C ARG A 224 22.61 14.43 0.24
N ASN A 225 23.01 15.70 0.39
CA ASN A 225 23.28 16.29 1.70
C ASN A 225 22.09 16.01 2.64
N PRO A 226 22.31 15.48 3.86
CA PRO A 226 21.27 15.19 4.83
C PRO A 226 20.71 16.49 5.42
N GLY A 227 19.99 17.25 4.60
CA GLY A 227 19.21 18.41 4.99
C GLY A 227 17.90 17.96 5.60
N ALA A 228 17.87 17.89 6.93
CA ALA A 228 16.69 17.85 7.81
C ALA A 228 15.40 17.23 7.23
N PHE A 229 15.40 15.92 6.95
CA PHE A 229 14.13 15.18 6.97
C PHE A 229 13.58 15.31 8.40
N THR A 230 12.48 16.02 8.54
CA THR A 230 11.90 16.33 9.86
C THR A 230 11.44 15.02 10.50
N ASN A 231 11.98 14.69 11.67
CA ASN A 231 11.70 13.48 12.46
C ASN A 231 10.24 13.34 12.98
N ASN A 232 9.27 14.02 12.37
CA ASN A 232 7.90 14.09 12.89
C ASN A 232 6.84 14.00 11.78
N TRP A 233 7.04 13.08 10.81
CA TRP A 233 6.11 12.82 9.70
C TRP A 233 4.67 12.61 10.18
N TYR A 234 4.49 11.69 11.14
CA TYR A 234 3.16 11.34 11.63
C TYR A 234 2.48 12.48 12.39
N HIS A 235 3.23 13.30 13.16
CA HIS A 235 2.69 14.51 13.78
C HIS A 235 2.31 15.58 12.77
N GLN A 236 3.06 15.72 11.67
CA GLN A 236 2.73 16.67 10.59
C GLN A 236 1.45 16.26 9.86
N LEU A 237 1.30 14.96 9.55
CA LEU A 237 0.03 14.42 9.06
C LEU A 237 -1.12 14.70 10.04
N GLN A 238 -0.89 14.48 11.33
CA GLN A 238 -1.88 14.66 12.40
C GLN A 238 -2.31 16.11 12.67
N SER A 239 -1.38 17.07 12.51
CA SER A 239 -1.65 18.49 12.74
C SER A 239 -2.21 19.19 11.49
N GLY A 240 -2.18 18.53 10.33
CA GLY A 240 -2.48 19.13 9.04
C GLY A 240 -1.54 20.29 8.67
N ASN A 241 -0.51 20.55 9.48
CA ASN A 241 0.36 21.70 9.35
C ASN A 241 1.69 21.26 8.75
N PHE A 242 1.70 21.08 7.43
CA PHE A 242 2.91 20.82 6.69
C PHE A 242 3.73 22.11 6.63
N SER A 243 4.77 22.22 7.47
CA SER A 243 5.72 23.33 7.40
C SER A 243 6.19 23.49 5.96
N ARG A 244 5.84 24.63 5.37
CA ARG A 244 6.15 24.97 3.99
C ARG A 244 7.65 25.16 3.87
N PHE A 245 8.37 24.15 3.38
CA PHE A 245 9.73 24.35 2.93
C PHE A 245 9.70 25.09 1.58
N HIS A 246 9.54 26.41 1.63
CA HIS A 246 9.92 27.31 0.54
C HIS A 246 11.44 27.51 0.58
N GLY A 247 12.19 26.46 0.25
CA GLY A 247 13.65 26.56 0.31
C GLY A 247 14.37 25.29 -0.09
N ARG A 248 14.74 25.23 -1.38
CA ARG A 248 15.74 24.34 -2.02
C ARG A 248 15.52 22.81 -1.92
N GLN A 249 15.40 22.19 -3.10
CA GLN A 249 15.55 20.74 -3.41
C GLN A 249 14.39 19.80 -3.03
N LEU A 250 13.20 20.06 -3.58
CA LEU A 250 12.35 18.93 -3.99
C LEU A 250 12.84 18.52 -5.37
N ASP A 251 13.55 17.38 -5.47
CA ASP A 251 14.13 16.96 -6.74
C ASP A 251 13.07 16.52 -7.77
N ILE A 252 11.85 16.18 -7.32
CA ILE A 252 10.71 15.83 -8.18
C ILE A 252 9.38 16.33 -7.60
N ARG A 253 8.42 16.60 -8.49
CA ARG A 253 7.02 16.94 -8.17
C ARG A 253 6.06 16.07 -9.00
N PRO A 254 5.88 14.79 -8.64
CA PRO A 254 4.94 13.92 -9.33
C PRO A 254 3.49 14.34 -9.04
N SER A 255 2.58 14.00 -9.97
CA SER A 255 1.14 14.08 -9.76
C SER A 255 0.67 13.15 -8.64
N THR A 256 -0.59 13.26 -8.21
CA THR A 256 -1.18 12.35 -7.21
C THR A 256 -1.08 10.89 -7.66
N PHE A 257 -1.47 10.59 -8.90
CA PHE A 257 -1.31 9.24 -9.45
C PHE A 257 0.17 8.86 -9.62
N GLY A 258 1.04 9.81 -9.96
CA GLY A 258 2.49 9.61 -9.98
C GLY A 258 3.07 9.19 -8.62
N CYS A 259 2.63 9.80 -7.51
CA CYS A 259 3.00 9.39 -6.15
C CYS A 259 2.62 7.93 -5.88
N LEU A 260 1.39 7.54 -6.24
CA LEU A 260 0.90 6.17 -6.09
C LEU A 260 1.74 5.16 -6.89
N VAL A 261 2.10 5.51 -8.13
CA VAL A 261 2.98 4.69 -8.97
C VAL A 261 4.37 4.53 -8.32
N LEU A 262 4.95 5.63 -7.82
CA LEU A 262 6.29 5.60 -7.23
C LEU A 262 6.36 4.79 -5.94
N ILE A 263 5.34 4.83 -5.07
CA ILE A 263 5.35 4.00 -3.86
C ILE A 263 5.22 2.50 -4.21
N ASN A 264 4.42 2.16 -5.23
CA ASN A 264 4.34 0.79 -5.76
C ASN A 264 5.69 0.33 -6.35
N ALA A 265 6.40 1.20 -7.05
CA ALA A 265 7.74 0.92 -7.55
C ALA A 265 8.77 0.68 -6.43
N LEU A 266 8.66 1.41 -5.31
CA LEU A 266 9.51 1.17 -4.13
C LEU A 266 9.19 -0.19 -3.47
N HIS A 267 7.93 -0.62 -3.41
CA HIS A 267 7.59 -1.98 -2.98
C HIS A 267 8.22 -3.05 -3.87
N ASN A 268 8.15 -2.88 -5.20
CA ASN A 268 8.82 -3.80 -6.14
C ASN A 268 10.33 -3.84 -5.88
N PHE A 269 10.96 -2.67 -5.64
CA PHE A 269 12.39 -2.58 -5.36
C PHE A 269 12.79 -3.26 -4.05
N ILE A 270 12.01 -3.07 -2.97
CA ILE A 270 12.20 -3.76 -1.68
C ILE A 270 12.14 -5.28 -1.89
N TRP A 271 11.11 -5.75 -2.59
CA TRP A 271 10.94 -7.17 -2.88
C TRP A 271 12.07 -7.72 -3.73
N GLU A 272 12.45 -7.04 -4.80
CA GLU A 272 13.52 -7.47 -5.71
C GLU A 272 14.85 -7.54 -4.97
N THR A 273 15.16 -6.51 -4.17
CA THR A 273 16.35 -6.46 -3.34
C THR A 273 16.41 -7.70 -2.47
N ARG A 274 15.34 -8.01 -1.72
CA ARG A 274 15.27 -9.19 -0.83
C ARG A 274 15.34 -10.52 -1.57
N SER A 275 14.70 -10.60 -2.73
CA SER A 275 14.49 -11.85 -3.48
C SER A 275 15.73 -12.32 -4.25
N ARG A 276 16.71 -11.44 -4.49
CA ARG A 276 17.98 -11.77 -5.18
C ARG A 276 18.82 -12.86 -4.49
N HIS A 277 18.53 -13.20 -3.23
CA HIS A 277 19.24 -14.24 -2.47
C HIS A 277 18.31 -15.38 -2.02
N HIS A 278 17.42 -15.86 -2.89
CA HIS A 278 16.39 -16.89 -2.59
C HIS A 278 16.90 -18.16 -1.87
N SER A 279 18.19 -18.49 -1.95
CA SER A 279 18.81 -19.66 -1.34
C SER A 279 19.69 -19.37 -0.10
N ARG A 280 19.91 -18.10 0.25
CA ARG A 280 20.83 -17.69 1.32
C ARG A 280 20.14 -16.70 2.26
N GLN A 281 20.26 -16.93 3.57
CA GLN A 281 19.81 -15.97 4.56
C GLN A 281 20.66 -14.69 4.49
N TRP A 282 19.99 -13.55 4.58
CA TRP A 282 20.63 -12.24 4.55
C TRP A 282 21.53 -12.05 5.77
N THR A 283 22.74 -11.57 5.52
CA THR A 283 23.61 -11.15 6.61
C THR A 283 23.09 -9.87 7.25
N ALA A 284 23.47 -9.66 8.51
CA ALA A 284 23.25 -8.42 9.24
C ALA A 284 23.69 -7.18 8.44
N LYS A 285 24.85 -7.26 7.77
CA LYS A 285 25.44 -6.16 7.00
C LYS A 285 24.65 -5.85 5.73
N GLU A 286 24.17 -6.86 5.01
CA GLU A 286 23.33 -6.68 3.82
C GLU A 286 22.00 -6.03 4.20
N THR A 287 21.42 -6.45 5.33
CA THR A 287 20.18 -5.88 5.88
C THR A 287 20.35 -4.40 6.22
N GLU A 288 21.43 -4.03 6.92
CA GLU A 288 21.75 -2.63 7.23
C GLU A 288 22.02 -1.80 5.98
N SER A 289 22.71 -2.37 4.99
CA SER A 289 22.96 -1.70 3.71
C SER A 289 21.67 -1.41 2.95
N MET A 290 20.71 -2.35 2.99
CA MET A 290 19.38 -2.15 2.41
C MET A 290 18.65 -1.01 3.12
N PHE A 291 18.71 -0.94 4.46
CA PHE A 291 18.06 0.13 5.22
C PHE A 291 18.67 1.50 4.89
N ALA A 292 19.99 1.59 4.88
CA ALA A 292 20.73 2.82 4.56
C ALA A 292 20.45 3.35 3.14
N HIS A 293 19.94 2.50 2.25
CA HIS A 293 19.57 2.88 0.89
C HIS A 293 18.08 3.20 0.74
N ILE A 294 17.20 2.35 1.27
CA ILE A 294 15.75 2.43 1.03
C ILE A 294 15.07 3.44 1.96
N GLU A 295 15.50 3.56 3.22
CA GLU A 295 14.89 4.52 4.15
C GLU A 295 14.99 5.98 3.64
N PRO A 296 16.14 6.46 3.14
CA PRO A 296 16.20 7.76 2.48
C PRO A 296 15.28 7.89 1.26
N ALA A 297 15.06 6.82 0.50
CA ALA A 297 14.15 6.84 -0.65
C ALA A 297 12.69 7.00 -0.24
N LEU A 298 12.24 6.34 0.84
CA LEU A 298 10.90 6.51 1.40
C LEU A 298 10.70 7.92 1.98
N ASN A 299 11.73 8.47 2.63
CA ASN A 299 11.70 9.86 3.12
C ASN A 299 11.67 10.88 1.97
N ALA A 300 12.38 10.62 0.87
CA ALA A 300 12.30 11.44 -0.35
C ALA A 300 10.90 11.35 -0.99
N TRP A 301 10.26 10.18 -0.96
CA TRP A 301 8.88 10.02 -1.41
C TRP A 301 7.91 10.83 -0.55
N GLN A 302 8.06 10.82 0.78
CA GLN A 302 7.25 11.66 1.70
C GLN A 302 7.39 13.15 1.37
N ALA A 303 8.61 13.60 1.05
CA ALA A 303 8.87 14.98 0.65
C ALA A 303 8.18 15.32 -0.69
N ALA A 304 8.24 14.42 -1.67
CA ALA A 304 7.56 14.58 -2.95
C ALA A 304 6.02 14.61 -2.80
N TRP A 305 5.44 13.77 -1.93
CA TRP A 305 4.00 13.79 -1.62
C TRP A 305 3.59 15.13 -1.00
N LYS A 306 4.37 15.63 -0.02
CA LYS A 306 4.13 16.93 0.62
C LYS A 306 4.30 18.14 -0.31
N ALA A 307 4.98 17.96 -1.43
CA ALA A 307 5.20 19.05 -2.39
C ALA A 307 3.90 19.50 -3.07
N ASN A 308 2.89 18.64 -3.10
CA ASN A 308 1.58 18.96 -3.66
C ASN A 308 0.68 19.52 -2.55
N GLU A 309 0.30 20.80 -2.69
CA GLU A 309 -0.48 21.53 -1.68
C GLU A 309 -1.90 20.97 -1.49
N HIS A 310 -2.41 20.19 -2.45
CA HIS A 310 -3.74 19.61 -2.41
C HIS A 310 -3.74 18.19 -1.82
N HIS A 311 -2.58 17.61 -1.49
CA HIS A 311 -2.48 16.28 -0.87
C HIS A 311 -2.90 16.30 0.60
N HIS A 312 -3.98 15.57 0.92
CA HIS A 312 -4.55 15.48 2.25
C HIS A 312 -5.01 14.05 2.55
N ILE A 313 -4.94 13.66 3.83
CA ILE A 313 -5.37 12.34 4.32
C ILE A 313 -6.88 12.29 4.59
N GLN A 314 -7.49 13.44 4.89
CA GLN A 314 -8.90 13.54 5.21
C GLN A 314 -9.77 13.09 4.03
N ARG A 315 -10.87 12.39 4.36
CA ARG A 315 -11.93 12.02 3.42
C ARG A 315 -13.25 12.70 3.80
N PRO A 316 -13.95 13.33 2.85
CA PRO A 316 -13.48 13.66 1.49
C PRO A 316 -12.30 14.64 1.54
N ASN A 317 -11.50 14.70 0.45
CA ASN A 317 -10.38 15.64 0.37
C ASN A 317 -10.92 17.09 0.40
N PRO A 318 -10.38 17.99 1.25
CA PRO A 318 -10.88 19.36 1.39
C PRO A 318 -10.77 20.22 0.12
N PHE A 319 -9.91 19.84 -0.83
CA PHE A 319 -9.72 20.53 -2.11
C PHE A 319 -10.51 19.88 -3.26
N GLY A 320 -11.33 18.86 -2.98
CA GLY A 320 -12.11 18.16 -3.99
C GLY A 320 -11.28 17.21 -4.88
N LEU A 321 -10.00 16.98 -4.57
CA LEU A 321 -9.23 15.92 -5.21
C LEU A 321 -9.74 14.53 -4.82
N GLY A 322 -9.56 13.56 -5.73
CA GLY A 322 -9.89 12.16 -5.45
C GLY A 322 -9.05 11.54 -4.32
N PRO A 323 -9.38 10.30 -3.91
CA PRO A 323 -8.80 9.66 -2.72
C PRO A 323 -7.34 9.22 -2.88
N LEU A 324 -6.79 9.22 -4.11
CA LEU A 324 -5.49 8.63 -4.44
C LEU A 324 -4.32 9.15 -3.57
N ALA A 325 -4.36 10.42 -3.14
CA ALA A 325 -3.35 10.98 -2.26
C ALA A 325 -3.33 10.26 -0.91
N ALA A 326 -4.51 10.09 -0.30
CA ALA A 326 -4.69 9.37 0.95
C ALA A 326 -4.46 7.86 0.77
N ASP A 327 -4.85 7.28 -0.37
CA ASP A 327 -4.66 5.86 -0.69
C ASP A 327 -3.18 5.45 -0.79
N SER A 328 -2.29 6.42 -1.07
CA SER A 328 -0.85 6.19 -1.14
C SER A 328 -0.19 6.04 0.24
N ILE A 329 -0.82 6.56 1.31
CA ILE A 329 -0.23 6.56 2.67
C ILE A 329 -0.15 5.16 3.28
N PRO A 330 -1.21 4.32 3.23
CA PRO A 330 -1.11 2.93 3.69
C PRO A 330 0.01 2.15 3.00
N LEU A 331 0.27 2.40 1.71
CA LEU A 331 1.38 1.78 0.99
C LEU A 331 2.74 2.26 1.50
N LEU A 332 2.88 3.55 1.85
CA LEU A 332 4.10 4.07 2.46
C LEU A 332 4.38 3.41 3.82
N ASP A 333 3.39 3.39 4.72
CA ASP A 333 3.53 2.78 6.04
C ASP A 333 3.93 1.31 5.93
N LEU A 334 3.31 0.62 4.99
CA LEU A 334 3.58 -0.78 4.69
C LEU A 334 4.99 -1.01 4.13
N ALA A 335 5.54 -0.05 3.37
CA ALA A 335 6.92 -0.11 2.91
C ALA A 335 7.90 0.04 4.09
N PHE A 336 7.64 0.93 5.04
CA PHE A 336 8.45 1.05 6.26
C PHE A 336 8.37 -0.19 7.14
N VAL A 337 7.17 -0.71 7.41
CA VAL A 337 6.97 -1.94 8.19
C VAL A 337 7.72 -3.09 7.54
N ARG A 338 7.52 -3.28 6.23
CA ARG A 338 8.19 -4.34 5.49
C ARG A 338 9.67 -4.12 5.37
N LEU A 339 10.22 -2.90 5.47
CA LEU A 339 11.66 -2.72 5.47
C LEU A 339 12.31 -3.51 6.62
N PHE A 340 11.67 -3.57 7.79
CA PHE A 340 12.23 -4.19 9.00
C PHE A 340 11.75 -5.62 9.26
N VAL A 341 10.59 -6.02 8.72
CA VAL A 341 10.01 -7.36 8.90
C VAL A 341 9.80 -8.06 7.56
N ASN A 342 10.10 -9.36 7.49
CA ASN A 342 9.79 -10.18 6.33
C ASN A 342 8.48 -10.94 6.54
N LEU A 343 7.44 -10.55 5.81
CA LEU A 343 6.10 -11.11 5.90
C LEU A 343 5.83 -12.21 4.86
N GLY A 344 6.81 -12.55 4.01
CA GLY A 344 6.59 -13.40 2.83
C GLY A 344 5.96 -14.76 3.13
N ARG A 345 6.57 -15.54 4.03
CA ARG A 345 6.09 -16.89 4.39
C ARG A 345 4.73 -16.88 5.08
N SER A 346 4.53 -15.92 5.99
CA SER A 346 3.24 -15.74 6.65
C SER A 346 2.14 -15.42 5.63
N LYS A 347 2.44 -14.60 4.62
CA LYS A 347 1.51 -14.29 3.52
C LYS A 347 1.22 -15.48 2.61
N GLU A 348 2.23 -16.27 2.27
CA GLU A 348 2.04 -17.50 1.51
C GLU A 348 1.06 -18.44 2.24
N ALA A 349 1.24 -18.62 3.55
CA ALA A 349 0.33 -19.40 4.38
C ALA A 349 -1.09 -18.80 4.44
N PHE A 350 -1.22 -17.47 4.59
CA PHE A 350 -2.51 -16.77 4.55
C PHE A 350 -3.30 -17.06 3.26
N TRP A 351 -2.64 -16.96 2.10
CA TRP A 351 -3.29 -17.22 0.81
C TRP A 351 -3.57 -18.71 0.59
N GLN A 352 -2.81 -19.60 1.21
CA GLN A 352 -3.17 -21.02 1.25
C GLN A 352 -4.36 -21.34 2.15
N ARG A 353 -4.85 -20.37 2.93
CA ARG A 353 -5.89 -20.54 3.97
C ARG A 353 -5.42 -21.40 5.15
N ASP A 354 -4.11 -21.46 5.37
CA ASP A 354 -3.50 -22.09 6.53
C ASP A 354 -3.12 -21.02 7.55
N PHE A 355 -4.10 -20.63 8.38
CA PHE A 355 -3.92 -19.53 9.33
C PHE A 355 -3.08 -19.94 10.55
N ASP A 356 -3.04 -21.23 10.88
CA ASP A 356 -2.13 -21.76 11.88
C ASP A 356 -0.67 -21.67 11.41
N ALA A 357 -0.38 -22.08 10.17
CA ALA A 357 0.94 -21.88 9.60
C ALA A 357 1.29 -20.39 9.47
N MET A 358 0.32 -19.53 9.12
CA MET A 358 0.52 -18.07 9.09
C MET A 358 0.98 -17.53 10.45
N ALA A 359 0.29 -17.88 11.54
CA ALA A 359 0.64 -17.44 12.89
C ALA A 359 2.01 -17.97 13.33
N ASN A 360 2.30 -19.24 13.05
CA ASN A 360 3.59 -19.86 13.37
C ASN A 360 4.76 -19.26 12.57
N GLU A 361 4.59 -19.05 11.26
CA GLU A 361 5.60 -18.42 10.41
C GLU A 361 5.76 -16.94 10.74
N PHE A 362 4.77 -16.27 11.33
CA PHE A 362 4.96 -14.90 11.81
C PHE A 362 5.84 -14.87 13.07
N ALA A 363 5.54 -15.75 14.04
CA ALA A 363 6.31 -15.91 15.27
C ALA A 363 7.78 -16.27 14.97
N ARG A 364 8.00 -17.23 14.05
CA ARG A 364 9.33 -17.66 13.57
C ARG A 364 9.97 -16.68 12.59
N GLY A 365 9.19 -16.07 11.70
CA GLY A 365 9.67 -15.32 10.53
C GLY A 365 10.30 -13.97 10.87
N ALA A 366 10.05 -13.44 12.07
CA ALA A 366 10.87 -12.36 12.63
C ALA A 366 12.29 -12.84 13.03
N GLU A 367 12.58 -14.15 13.11
CA GLU A 367 13.89 -14.74 13.48
C GLU A 367 14.89 -14.84 12.33
N VAL A 368 14.56 -14.42 11.09
CA VAL A 368 15.41 -14.57 9.89
C VAL A 368 16.79 -13.87 9.99
N VAL A 369 17.04 -13.07 11.03
CA VAL A 369 18.35 -12.43 11.28
C VAL A 369 19.30 -13.31 12.15
N GLN A 370 18.83 -14.38 12.80
CA GLN A 370 19.60 -15.04 13.89
C GLN A 370 20.61 -16.11 13.46
N HIS A 371 20.47 -16.80 12.32
CA HIS A 371 21.37 -17.93 12.02
C HIS A 371 22.71 -17.57 11.35
N ALA A 372 23.07 -16.28 11.30
CA ALA A 372 24.38 -15.82 10.85
C ALA A 372 25.49 -15.94 11.93
N GLU A 373 25.16 -16.31 13.17
CA GLU A 373 26.13 -16.40 14.28
C GLU A 373 26.80 -17.79 14.43
N GLY A 374 26.54 -18.72 13.51
CA GLY A 374 27.06 -20.09 13.57
C GLY A 374 28.43 -20.34 12.92
N SER A 375 29.29 -19.35 12.71
CA SER A 375 30.63 -19.58 12.18
C SER A 375 31.69 -19.38 13.26
N PRO A 376 32.33 -20.44 13.78
CA PRO A 376 33.35 -20.31 14.81
C PRO A 376 34.66 -19.82 14.17
N GLY A 377 35.08 -18.61 14.52
CA GLY A 377 36.45 -18.16 14.27
C GLY A 377 36.57 -16.70 13.89
N ALA A 378 36.75 -15.84 14.89
CA ALA A 378 37.81 -14.82 14.95
C ALA A 378 37.47 -13.79 16.05
N ASP A 379 37.73 -14.17 17.30
CA ASP A 379 37.94 -13.21 18.37
C ASP A 379 39.29 -12.51 18.22
N SER A 380 39.34 -11.31 18.80
CA SER A 380 40.49 -10.44 19.05
C SER A 380 40.75 -9.38 17.98
N MET A 381 40.48 -8.12 18.33
CA MET A 381 41.50 -7.06 18.38
C MET A 381 40.93 -5.76 19.00
N SER A 382 41.50 -5.42 20.17
CA SER A 382 41.83 -4.09 20.71
C SER A 382 40.74 -3.02 20.90
N MET A 383 40.41 -2.77 22.18
CA MET A 383 39.75 -1.56 22.67
C MET A 383 40.76 -0.41 22.78
N GLY A 384 40.50 0.69 22.07
CA GLY A 384 41.15 1.99 22.25
C GLY A 384 40.23 2.94 23.00
N ASP A 385 40.69 3.38 24.17
CA ASP A 385 40.04 4.25 25.13
C ASP A 385 40.04 5.72 24.66
N HIS A 386 38.87 6.36 24.59
CA HIS A 386 38.76 7.83 24.56
C HIS A 386 37.48 8.29 25.28
N SER A 387 37.71 8.88 26.45
CA SER A 387 36.77 9.60 27.28
C SER A 387 36.48 10.99 26.71
N ALA A 388 35.20 11.35 26.58
CA ALA A 388 34.75 12.73 26.38
C ALA A 388 33.36 12.97 27.00
N GLU A 389 33.41 13.78 28.04
CA GLU A 389 32.40 14.53 28.82
C GLU A 389 30.92 14.51 28.42
N ALA A 390 30.10 14.22 29.43
CA ALA A 390 28.66 14.34 29.47
C ALA A 390 28.21 15.80 29.54
N GLN A 391 27.33 16.22 28.62
CA GLN A 391 26.44 17.36 28.82
C GLN A 391 25.00 17.00 28.43
N SER A 392 24.13 17.19 29.42
CA SER A 392 22.68 17.05 29.40
C SER A 392 22.01 17.79 28.24
N ARG A 393 21.32 17.06 27.35
CA ARG A 393 20.28 17.60 26.45
C ARG A 393 19.22 16.53 26.15
N GLN A 394 18.02 16.75 26.70
CA GLN A 394 16.77 16.12 26.29
C GLN A 394 16.49 16.42 24.80
N GLY A 395 15.98 15.42 24.07
CA GLY A 395 15.57 15.55 22.66
C GLY A 395 16.23 14.50 21.76
N LEU A 396 15.41 13.59 21.23
CA LEU A 396 15.72 12.43 20.37
C LEU A 396 16.89 12.68 19.39
N ARG A 397 17.98 11.92 19.56
CA ARG A 397 19.20 11.95 18.72
C ARG A 397 19.03 11.16 17.42
N ARG A 398 19.87 11.47 16.42
CA ARG A 398 19.85 10.94 15.03
C ARG A 398 19.81 9.39 14.92
N PRO A 399 19.13 8.81 13.92
CA PRO A 399 18.92 7.34 13.79
C PRO A 399 20.16 6.48 13.52
N SER A 400 21.28 7.05 13.06
CA SER A 400 22.45 6.28 12.61
C SER A 400 23.50 5.99 13.70
N GLN A 401 23.30 6.42 14.94
CA GLN A 401 24.24 6.21 16.06
C GLN A 401 23.70 5.26 17.15
N ILE A 402 22.55 4.60 16.94
CA ILE A 402 21.73 3.92 17.97
C ILE A 402 22.12 2.44 18.20
N LEU A 403 23.14 1.90 17.54
CA LEU A 403 23.35 0.45 17.49
C LEU A 403 24.02 -0.20 18.73
N THR A 404 24.45 0.53 19.75
CA THR A 404 25.42 -0.03 20.72
C THR A 404 24.94 -0.36 22.13
N THR A 405 23.71 -0.02 22.57
CA THR A 405 23.34 -0.20 23.99
C THR A 405 21.89 -0.66 24.18
N GLY A 406 21.64 -1.98 24.25
CA GLY A 406 20.31 -2.52 24.58
C GLY A 406 20.37 -4.03 24.85
N HIS A 407 19.59 -4.51 25.82
CA HIS A 407 19.54 -5.91 26.27
C HIS A 407 18.68 -6.80 25.33
N GLY A 408 17.97 -6.21 24.36
CA GLY A 408 17.22 -6.95 23.34
C GLY A 408 18.09 -7.48 22.20
N SER A 409 17.68 -8.63 21.64
CA SER A 409 18.32 -9.19 20.44
C SER A 409 18.20 -8.22 19.25
N LYS A 410 19.09 -8.33 18.26
CA LYS A 410 19.02 -7.51 17.03
C LYS A 410 17.67 -7.63 16.31
N ARG A 411 17.07 -8.83 16.33
CA ARG A 411 15.70 -9.11 15.86
C ARG A 411 14.69 -8.19 16.54
N GLU A 412 14.74 -8.15 17.86
CA GLU A 412 13.77 -7.42 18.67
C GLU A 412 13.85 -5.91 18.40
N ARG A 413 15.05 -5.36 18.19
CA ARG A 413 15.22 -3.96 17.81
C ARG A 413 14.57 -3.63 16.46
N TYR A 414 14.70 -4.50 15.46
CA TYR A 414 14.05 -4.31 14.16
C TYR A 414 12.54 -4.51 14.23
N LEU A 415 12.07 -5.50 14.97
CA LEU A 415 10.65 -5.73 15.21
C LEU A 415 10.02 -4.54 15.95
N ARG A 416 10.68 -4.00 16.99
CA ARG A 416 10.24 -2.78 17.68
C ARG A 416 10.16 -1.59 16.73
N ARG A 417 11.18 -1.41 15.88
CA ARG A 417 11.17 -0.33 14.88
C ARG A 417 10.01 -0.45 13.90
N ALA A 418 9.73 -1.67 13.43
CA ALA A 418 8.54 -1.94 12.60
C ALA A 418 7.24 -1.66 13.36
N ALA A 419 7.19 -2.05 14.63
CA ALA A 419 6.03 -1.84 15.49
C ALA A 419 5.76 -0.36 15.78
N PHE A 420 6.79 0.51 15.85
CA PHE A 420 6.59 1.96 15.90
C PHE A 420 5.88 2.50 14.66
N TYR A 421 6.33 2.11 13.45
CA TYR A 421 5.68 2.48 12.19
C TYR A 421 4.25 1.93 12.11
N ALA A 422 4.05 0.68 12.51
CA ALA A 422 2.72 0.06 12.57
C ALA A 422 1.79 0.80 13.53
N ALA A 423 2.27 1.13 14.74
CA ALA A 423 1.50 1.87 15.73
C ALA A 423 1.17 3.29 15.25
N ASP A 424 2.09 3.96 14.56
CA ASP A 424 1.82 5.27 13.93
C ASP A 424 0.73 5.18 12.86
N SER A 425 0.80 4.17 11.98
CA SER A 425 -0.19 3.95 10.92
C SER A 425 -1.59 3.66 11.49
N LEU A 426 -1.68 2.79 12.50
CA LEU A 426 -2.93 2.49 13.21
C LEU A 426 -3.48 3.72 13.95
N SER A 427 -2.61 4.51 14.58
CA SER A 427 -3.01 5.76 15.26
C SER A 427 -3.59 6.78 14.28
N ILE A 428 -2.95 6.97 13.12
CA ILE A 428 -3.47 7.85 12.06
C ILE A 428 -4.81 7.33 11.56
N SER A 429 -4.92 6.02 11.30
CA SER A 429 -6.15 5.42 10.81
C SER A 429 -7.31 5.65 11.78
N ALA A 430 -7.07 5.41 13.08
CA ALA A 430 -8.03 5.68 14.15
C ALA A 430 -8.41 7.17 14.22
N LYS A 431 -7.44 8.09 14.16
CA LYS A 431 -7.68 9.53 14.33
C LYS A 431 -8.43 10.18 13.17
N PHE A 432 -8.14 9.78 11.92
CA PHE A 432 -8.69 10.40 10.72
C PHE A 432 -9.93 9.71 10.16
N SER A 433 -10.57 8.86 10.96
CA SER A 433 -11.73 8.07 10.52
C SER A 433 -11.45 7.24 9.26
N LEU A 434 -10.25 6.65 9.19
CA LEU A 434 -9.82 5.76 8.12
C LEU A 434 -9.82 4.30 8.59
N THR A 435 -10.66 3.96 9.56
CA THR A 435 -10.87 2.58 10.02
C THR A 435 -12.13 2.00 9.41
N TYR A 436 -12.23 0.67 9.42
CA TYR A 436 -13.41 -0.04 8.91
C TYR A 436 -14.63 0.01 9.85
N ALA A 437 -14.53 0.73 10.98
CA ALA A 437 -15.69 1.08 11.81
C ALA A 437 -16.29 2.46 11.48
N ASP A 438 -15.64 3.26 10.63
CA ASP A 438 -16.11 4.60 10.28
C ASP A 438 -17.12 4.55 9.12
N ASN A 439 -18.01 5.55 9.02
CA ASN A 439 -19.04 5.60 7.96
C ASN A 439 -18.44 5.70 6.55
N SER A 440 -17.27 6.31 6.42
CA SER A 440 -16.48 6.43 5.18
C SER A 440 -15.68 5.17 4.85
N ALA A 441 -15.83 4.06 5.60
CA ALA A 441 -15.07 2.83 5.39
C ALA A 441 -15.23 2.24 3.98
N HIS A 442 -16.39 2.47 3.34
CA HIS A 442 -16.65 2.01 1.97
C HIS A 442 -15.74 2.71 0.93
N GLU A 443 -15.20 3.89 1.24
CA GLU A 443 -14.26 4.60 0.37
C GLU A 443 -12.80 4.13 0.54
N LEU A 444 -12.54 3.22 1.49
CA LEU A 444 -11.18 2.77 1.76
C LEU A 444 -10.71 1.76 0.70
N PRO A 445 -9.53 1.96 0.12
CA PRO A 445 -8.98 1.01 -0.84
C PRO A 445 -8.50 -0.26 -0.11
N ILE A 446 -8.39 -1.37 -0.84
CA ILE A 446 -7.89 -2.63 -0.27
C ILE A 446 -6.48 -2.50 0.33
N GLN A 447 -5.67 -1.59 -0.21
CA GLN A 447 -4.36 -1.17 0.31
C GLN A 447 -4.43 -0.78 1.80
N SER A 448 -5.50 -0.09 2.22
CA SER A 448 -5.74 0.24 3.62
C SER A 448 -6.00 -1.01 4.45
N ALA A 449 -6.77 -1.99 3.94
CA ALA A 449 -7.06 -3.23 4.67
C ALA A 449 -5.78 -4.05 4.90
N MET A 450 -4.95 -4.19 3.85
CA MET A 450 -3.68 -4.91 3.98
C MET A 450 -2.72 -4.21 4.94
N CYS A 451 -2.65 -2.88 4.91
CA CYS A 451 -1.82 -2.14 5.85
C CYS A 451 -2.33 -2.32 7.28
N PHE A 452 -3.65 -2.20 7.49
CA PHE A 452 -4.29 -2.39 8.80
C PHE A 452 -4.05 -3.81 9.35
N PHE A 453 -4.20 -4.82 8.50
CA PHE A 453 -3.89 -6.23 8.79
C PHE A 453 -2.40 -6.41 9.15
N ASP A 454 -1.48 -6.09 8.23
CA ASP A 454 -0.02 -6.28 8.44
C ASP A 454 0.47 -5.50 9.68
N CYS A 455 0.00 -4.27 9.91
CA CYS A 455 0.39 -3.45 11.06
C CYS A 455 -0.10 -4.06 12.38
N SER A 456 -1.34 -4.56 12.43
CA SER A 456 -1.87 -5.22 13.63
C SER A 456 -1.06 -6.47 13.99
N GLN A 457 -0.69 -7.29 13.01
CA GLN A 457 0.13 -8.49 13.22
C GLN A 457 1.53 -8.15 13.75
N VAL A 458 2.19 -7.14 13.17
CA VAL A 458 3.52 -6.70 13.61
C VAL A 458 3.50 -6.16 15.02
N LEU A 459 2.52 -5.30 15.34
CA LEU A 459 2.40 -4.70 16.67
C LEU A 459 2.06 -5.77 17.72
N ALA A 460 1.20 -6.73 17.36
CA ALA A 460 0.88 -7.87 18.21
C ALA A 460 2.12 -8.74 18.47
N GLU A 461 2.91 -9.09 17.44
CA GLU A 461 4.08 -9.95 17.61
C GLU A 461 5.17 -9.28 18.46
N TRP A 462 5.35 -7.97 18.27
CA TRP A 462 6.24 -7.19 19.13
C TRP A 462 5.80 -7.27 20.60
N VAL A 463 4.53 -6.97 20.91
CA VAL A 463 4.07 -7.01 22.31
C VAL A 463 4.06 -8.44 22.88
N SER A 464 3.88 -9.47 22.05
CA SER A 464 4.04 -10.87 22.48
C SER A 464 5.48 -11.20 22.84
N THR A 465 6.46 -10.69 22.09
CA THR A 465 7.89 -10.84 22.42
C THR A 465 8.21 -10.15 23.76
N VAL A 466 7.65 -8.94 23.98
CA VAL A 466 7.80 -8.24 25.27
C VAL A 466 7.12 -9.01 26.40
N GLN A 467 5.90 -9.53 26.17
CA GLN A 467 5.13 -10.36 27.10
C GLN A 467 5.91 -11.60 27.52
N GLU A 468 6.57 -12.30 26.60
CA GLU A 468 7.39 -13.49 26.93
C GLU A 468 8.59 -13.14 27.81
N ARG A 469 9.17 -11.94 27.62
CA ARG A 469 10.30 -11.47 28.42
C ARG A 469 9.89 -11.10 29.85
N VAL A 470 8.79 -10.38 30.01
CA VAL A 470 8.40 -9.78 31.30
C VAL A 470 7.22 -10.46 32.00
N GLY A 471 6.53 -11.39 31.34
CA GLY A 471 5.26 -11.95 31.78
C GLY A 471 5.30 -12.62 33.16
N ARG A 472 6.42 -13.25 33.49
CA ARG A 472 6.63 -13.86 34.82
C ARG A 472 6.67 -12.84 35.98
N TYR A 473 6.93 -11.57 35.68
CA TYR A 473 7.06 -10.51 36.68
C TYR A 473 5.85 -9.56 36.68
N LEU A 474 5.33 -9.24 35.50
CA LEU A 474 4.26 -8.25 35.32
C LEU A 474 2.90 -8.88 35.01
N GLY A 475 2.82 -10.21 34.92
CA GLY A 475 1.60 -10.89 34.48
C GLY A 475 1.31 -10.62 33.01
N MET A 476 0.02 -10.63 32.65
CA MET A 476 -0.40 -10.34 31.27
C MET A 476 -0.53 -8.84 31.02
N LEU A 477 0.29 -8.33 30.11
CA LEU A 477 0.32 -6.93 29.70
C LEU A 477 -1.03 -6.50 29.11
N GLY A 478 -1.60 -5.43 29.64
CA GLY A 478 -2.87 -4.84 29.17
C GLY A 478 -4.13 -5.36 29.86
N ARG A 479 -4.01 -6.37 30.75
CA ARG A 479 -5.16 -6.89 31.53
C ARG A 479 -5.42 -6.11 32.82
N GLN A 480 -4.37 -5.52 33.40
CA GLN A 480 -4.39 -4.75 34.65
C GLN A 480 -3.48 -3.53 34.51
N ASP A 481 -3.69 -2.52 35.37
CA ASP A 481 -2.77 -1.38 35.50
C ASP A 481 -1.37 -1.90 35.84
N THR A 482 -0.51 -1.96 34.83
CA THR A 482 0.81 -2.55 34.94
C THR A 482 1.79 -1.45 35.33
N ASP A 483 2.34 -1.54 36.54
CA ASP A 483 3.37 -0.61 37.00
C ASP A 483 4.74 -0.97 36.41
N TYR A 484 5.11 -0.28 35.32
CA TYR A 484 6.40 -0.43 34.66
C TYR A 484 7.59 0.09 35.49
N SER A 485 7.34 0.74 36.64
CA SER A 485 8.39 1.25 37.52
C SER A 485 8.95 0.20 38.49
N GLN A 486 8.40 -1.02 38.51
CA GLN A 486 8.91 -2.10 39.33
C GLN A 486 10.32 -2.52 38.90
N VAL A 487 11.18 -2.87 39.86
CA VAL A 487 12.60 -3.21 39.62
C VAL A 487 12.79 -4.30 38.55
N PRO A 488 12.02 -5.42 38.51
CA PRO A 488 12.14 -6.40 37.43
C PRO A 488 11.77 -5.84 36.05
N ALA A 489 10.81 -4.92 35.98
CA ALA A 489 10.40 -4.27 34.74
C ALA A 489 11.47 -3.32 34.22
N ILE A 490 12.02 -2.45 35.08
CA ILE A 490 13.08 -1.49 34.73
C ILE A 490 14.32 -2.21 34.17
N MET A 491 14.63 -3.39 34.70
CA MET A 491 15.79 -4.17 34.23
C MET A 491 15.57 -4.86 32.88
N LEU A 492 14.32 -5.11 32.49
CA LEU A 492 13.97 -5.93 31.33
C LEU A 492 13.33 -5.14 30.19
N LEU A 493 12.75 -3.98 30.46
CA LEU A 493 12.13 -3.09 29.48
C LEU A 493 13.09 -1.96 29.12
N GLU A 494 13.24 -1.72 27.82
CA GLU A 494 13.90 -0.51 27.34
C GLU A 494 12.90 0.66 27.39
N ALA A 495 13.39 1.90 27.47
CA ALA A 495 12.52 3.08 27.51
C ALA A 495 11.57 3.14 26.30
N GLU A 496 12.07 2.74 25.13
CA GLU A 496 11.27 2.62 23.91
C GLU A 496 10.15 1.58 24.01
N ASP A 497 10.33 0.52 24.82
CA ASP A 497 9.27 -0.48 25.02
C ASP A 497 8.11 0.13 25.81
N ILE A 498 8.42 0.93 26.83
CA ILE A 498 7.40 1.62 27.65
C ILE A 498 6.64 2.66 26.82
N ASP A 499 7.36 3.44 26.01
CA ASP A 499 6.74 4.41 25.10
C ASP A 499 5.78 3.73 24.12
N LEU A 500 6.19 2.59 23.53
CA LEU A 500 5.38 1.86 22.56
C LEU A 500 4.21 1.10 23.23
N LEU A 501 4.38 0.59 24.45
CA LEU A 501 3.28 0.02 25.25
C LEU A 501 2.21 1.07 25.56
N THR A 502 2.63 2.27 25.97
CA THR A 502 1.72 3.40 26.22
C THR A 502 0.97 3.79 24.94
N LYS A 503 1.66 3.80 23.80
CA LYS A 503 1.04 4.07 22.50
C LYS A 503 0.05 2.97 22.09
N LEU A 504 0.38 1.70 22.32
CA LEU A 504 -0.49 0.56 22.03
C LEU A 504 -1.76 0.58 22.89
N ASP A 505 -1.67 0.95 24.16
CA ASP A 505 -2.84 1.12 25.03
C ASP A 505 -3.79 2.17 24.47
N ASN A 506 -3.27 3.36 24.12
CA ASN A 506 -4.06 4.41 23.48
C ASN A 506 -4.73 3.94 22.18
N ILE A 507 -4.02 3.18 21.34
CA ILE A 507 -4.59 2.60 20.10
C ILE A 507 -5.73 1.63 20.41
N CYS A 508 -5.52 0.72 21.36
CA CYS A 508 -6.54 -0.24 21.78
C CYS A 508 -7.80 0.45 22.30
N GLN A 509 -7.64 1.49 23.13
CA GLN A 509 -8.74 2.29 23.65
C GLN A 509 -9.49 3.01 22.52
N MET A 510 -8.79 3.72 21.63
CA MET A 510 -9.41 4.40 20.49
C MET A 510 -10.20 3.45 19.57
N MET A 511 -9.66 2.25 19.31
CA MET A 511 -10.32 1.25 18.47
C MET A 511 -11.55 0.63 19.16
N GLU A 512 -11.44 0.31 20.45
CA GLU A 512 -12.55 -0.21 21.24
C GLU A 512 -13.69 0.81 21.34
N GLU A 513 -13.39 2.07 21.65
CA GLU A 513 -14.40 3.14 21.68
C GLU A 513 -15.14 3.28 20.36
N LYS A 514 -14.43 3.17 19.22
CA LYS A 514 -15.06 3.20 17.90
C LYS A 514 -16.01 2.02 17.69
N LEU A 515 -15.58 0.82 18.07
CA LEU A 515 -16.42 -0.38 17.98
C LEU A 515 -17.67 -0.27 18.87
N VAL A 516 -17.52 0.23 20.09
CA VAL A 516 -18.63 0.48 21.03
C VAL A 516 -19.61 1.50 20.44
N ARG A 517 -19.11 2.66 20.00
CA ARG A 517 -19.92 3.71 19.36
C ARG A 517 -20.73 3.16 18.18
N GLN A 518 -20.09 2.40 17.30
CA GLN A 518 -20.76 1.81 16.14
C GLN A 518 -21.82 0.77 16.54
N THR A 519 -21.54 -0.04 17.55
CA THR A 519 -22.47 -1.08 18.03
C THR A 519 -23.71 -0.46 18.67
N ASN A 520 -23.51 0.57 19.49
CA ASN A 520 -24.61 1.31 20.13
C ASN A 520 -25.44 2.10 19.11
N ALA A 521 -24.82 2.65 18.06
CA ALA A 521 -25.54 3.31 16.96
C ALA A 521 -26.50 2.33 16.26
N PHE A 522 -26.03 1.13 15.93
CA PHE A 522 -26.86 0.10 15.28
C PHE A 522 -28.02 -0.38 16.18
N ALA A 523 -27.78 -0.52 17.49
CA ALA A 523 -28.82 -0.89 18.46
C ALA A 523 -29.90 0.19 18.60
N THR A 524 -29.52 1.47 18.45
CA THR A 524 -30.45 2.61 18.51
C THR A 524 -31.35 2.63 17.27
N ASP A 525 -30.80 2.44 16.08
CA ASP A 525 -31.59 2.41 14.82
C ASP A 525 -32.65 1.31 14.85
N MET A 526 -32.31 0.10 15.31
CA MET A 526 -33.26 -1.02 15.41
C MET A 526 -34.40 -0.74 16.41
N SER A 527 -34.11 -0.02 17.50
CA SER A 527 -35.11 0.31 18.53
C SER A 527 -36.19 1.29 18.05
N THR A 528 -35.92 2.07 17.00
CA THR A 528 -36.92 3.00 16.41
C THR A 528 -37.96 2.30 15.54
N VAL A 529 -37.68 1.07 15.08
CA VAL A 529 -38.56 0.32 14.17
C VAL A 529 -39.62 -0.50 14.93
N ASP A 530 -39.30 -0.99 16.15
CA ASP A 530 -40.18 -1.85 16.96
C ASP A 530 -40.86 -1.10 18.12
N SER A 531 -41.72 -0.14 17.80
CA SER A 531 -42.52 0.61 18.81
C SER A 531 -43.77 -0.13 19.31
N VAL A 532 -43.96 -1.42 18.96
CA VAL A 532 -45.23 -2.15 19.17
C VAL A 532 -45.22 -3.09 20.39
N THR A 533 -44.07 -3.52 20.90
CA THR A 533 -43.96 -4.47 22.02
C THR A 533 -43.09 -3.89 23.14
N GLY A 534 -43.73 -3.28 24.14
CA GLY A 534 -43.10 -2.53 25.24
C GLY A 534 -42.24 -3.33 26.24
N MET A 535 -41.24 -4.09 25.77
CA MET A 535 -40.19 -4.69 26.57
C MET A 535 -38.82 -4.32 25.98
N HIS A 536 -38.28 -3.17 26.40
CA HIS A 536 -36.96 -2.71 25.99
C HIS A 536 -35.89 -3.12 27.01
N ASN A 537 -35.02 -4.05 26.62
CA ASN A 537 -33.67 -4.18 27.16
C ASN A 537 -32.69 -3.87 26.03
N SER A 538 -32.59 -2.61 25.62
CA SER A 538 -31.45 -2.16 24.82
C SER A 538 -30.27 -1.97 25.78
N ALA A 539 -29.45 -3.00 25.94
CA ALA A 539 -28.26 -2.91 26.75
C ALA A 539 -27.22 -2.09 26.00
N HIS A 540 -27.13 -0.79 26.31
CA HIS A 540 -25.98 0.02 25.93
C HIS A 540 -24.72 -0.70 26.42
N ILE A 541 -23.84 -1.05 25.52
CA ILE A 541 -22.57 -1.67 25.89
C ILE A 541 -21.54 -0.59 26.11
N ASP A 542 -20.80 -0.68 27.21
CA ASP A 542 -19.72 0.26 27.51
C ASP A 542 -18.35 -0.27 27.06
N HIS A 543 -18.27 -1.58 26.81
CA HIS A 543 -17.05 -2.30 26.44
C HIS A 543 -17.40 -3.43 25.47
N ILE A 544 -16.46 -3.85 24.62
CA ILE A 544 -16.67 -5.02 23.76
C ILE A 544 -16.33 -6.30 24.55
N PRO A 545 -17.29 -7.22 24.79
CA PRO A 545 -17.05 -8.38 25.66
C PRO A 545 -15.85 -9.26 25.25
N THR A 546 -15.59 -9.39 23.95
CA THR A 546 -14.49 -10.22 23.42
C THR A 546 -13.10 -9.56 23.55
N LEU A 547 -13.06 -8.24 23.79
CA LEU A 547 -11.85 -7.45 24.01
C LEU A 547 -11.57 -7.19 25.50
N HIS A 548 -12.55 -7.46 26.37
CA HIS A 548 -12.41 -7.23 27.80
C HIS A 548 -11.54 -8.30 28.45
N GLY A 549 -10.58 -7.88 29.28
CA GLY A 549 -9.77 -8.77 30.11
C GLY A 549 -8.73 -9.63 29.37
N VAL A 550 -8.47 -9.36 28.09
CA VAL A 550 -7.39 -10.00 27.31
C VAL A 550 -6.14 -9.12 27.25
N GLY A 551 -4.98 -9.72 27.01
CA GLY A 551 -3.72 -8.97 26.87
C GLY A 551 -3.65 -8.16 25.57
N PHE A 552 -2.73 -7.19 25.51
CA PHE A 552 -2.62 -6.25 24.38
C PHE A 552 -2.51 -6.92 23.00
N GLY A 553 -1.71 -7.99 22.87
CA GLY A 553 -1.53 -8.69 21.59
C GLY A 553 -2.82 -9.31 21.06
N VAL A 554 -3.63 -9.90 21.94
CA VAL A 554 -4.96 -10.42 21.59
C VAL A 554 -5.93 -9.28 21.29
N LYS A 555 -5.91 -8.23 22.12
CA LYS A 555 -6.82 -7.09 22.02
C LYS A 555 -6.70 -6.39 20.67
N ILE A 556 -5.48 -6.10 20.21
CA ILE A 556 -5.28 -5.41 18.93
C ILE A 556 -5.72 -6.26 17.73
N LEU A 557 -5.43 -7.57 17.72
CA LEU A 557 -5.82 -8.46 16.63
C LEU A 557 -7.33 -8.61 16.54
N ARG A 558 -8.01 -8.86 17.66
CA ARG A 558 -9.48 -8.98 17.70
C ARG A 558 -10.18 -7.68 17.36
N ALA A 559 -9.69 -6.54 17.87
CA ALA A 559 -10.26 -5.24 17.52
C ALA A 559 -10.13 -4.97 16.01
N THR A 560 -8.99 -5.31 15.43
CA THR A 560 -8.75 -5.21 13.98
C THR A 560 -9.66 -6.16 13.20
N ALA A 561 -9.82 -7.41 13.64
CA ALA A 561 -10.70 -8.40 13.02
C ALA A 561 -12.15 -7.93 12.99
N LEU A 562 -12.67 -7.46 14.13
CA LEU A 562 -14.04 -6.92 14.25
C LEU A 562 -14.28 -5.71 13.34
N MET A 563 -13.25 -4.88 13.11
CA MET A 563 -13.36 -3.76 12.17
C MET A 563 -13.37 -4.26 10.72
N LEU A 564 -12.46 -5.18 10.36
CA LEU A 564 -12.39 -5.73 9.00
C LEU A 564 -13.62 -6.54 8.63
N GLU A 565 -14.26 -7.21 9.59
CA GLU A 565 -15.53 -7.93 9.37
C GLU A 565 -16.69 -6.99 9.00
N LYS A 566 -16.58 -5.70 9.33
CA LYS A 566 -17.59 -4.69 8.95
C LYS A 566 -17.30 -4.03 7.61
N ALA A 567 -16.17 -4.35 6.97
CA ALA A 567 -15.83 -3.83 5.66
C ALA A 567 -16.79 -4.41 4.60
N ALA A 568 -17.63 -3.56 4.03
CA ALA A 568 -18.74 -3.99 3.19
C ALA A 568 -18.35 -4.38 1.75
N VAL A 569 -17.32 -3.72 1.21
CA VAL A 569 -17.08 -3.73 -0.24
C VAL A 569 -16.35 -5.01 -0.66
N TRP A 570 -15.23 -5.36 -0.02
CA TRP A 570 -14.38 -6.46 -0.49
C TRP A 570 -14.44 -7.66 0.46
N PRO A 571 -15.02 -8.81 0.03
CA PRO A 571 -15.16 -9.97 0.89
C PRO A 571 -13.85 -10.57 1.43
N VAL A 572 -12.71 -10.32 0.78
CA VAL A 572 -11.40 -10.77 1.27
C VAL A 572 -11.06 -10.22 2.67
N THR A 573 -11.65 -9.10 3.08
CA THR A 573 -11.48 -8.52 4.42
C THR A 573 -12.02 -9.42 5.54
N HIS A 574 -13.12 -10.16 5.30
CA HIS A 574 -13.58 -11.19 6.24
C HIS A 574 -12.59 -12.33 6.36
N VAL A 575 -11.86 -12.66 5.28
CA VAL A 575 -10.81 -13.68 5.35
C VAL A 575 -9.62 -13.19 6.17
N MET A 576 -9.26 -11.90 6.05
CA MET A 576 -8.28 -11.27 6.92
C MET A 576 -8.73 -11.31 8.39
N ALA A 577 -9.99 -10.98 8.68
CA ALA A 577 -10.54 -11.04 10.04
C ALA A 577 -10.44 -12.45 10.65
N ASN A 578 -10.85 -13.48 9.91
CA ASN A 578 -10.73 -14.87 10.35
C ASN A 578 -9.27 -15.28 10.66
N ALA A 579 -8.33 -14.84 9.83
CA ALA A 579 -6.91 -15.12 10.04
C ALA A 579 -6.37 -14.44 11.31
N LEU A 580 -6.80 -13.21 11.61
CA LEU A 580 -6.45 -12.50 12.84
C LEU A 580 -7.01 -13.18 14.09
N GLU A 581 -8.22 -13.73 14.05
CA GLU A 581 -8.80 -14.47 15.18
C GLU A 581 -8.03 -15.76 15.51
N VAL A 582 -7.59 -16.49 14.48
CA VAL A 582 -6.71 -17.65 14.67
C VAL A 582 -5.39 -17.20 15.31
N GLN A 583 -4.75 -16.17 14.78
CA GLN A 583 -3.50 -15.65 15.35
C GLN A 583 -3.67 -15.15 16.79
N ALA A 584 -4.79 -14.50 17.11
CA ALA A 584 -5.11 -14.05 18.46
C ALA A 584 -5.18 -15.21 19.45
N THR A 585 -5.67 -16.39 19.01
CA THR A 585 -5.69 -17.61 19.82
C THR A 585 -4.29 -18.12 20.14
N HIS A 586 -3.39 -18.17 19.15
CA HIS A 586 -1.97 -18.50 19.35
C HIS A 586 -1.29 -17.54 20.32
N MET A 587 -1.58 -16.24 20.21
CA MET A 587 -1.01 -15.22 21.09
C MET A 587 -1.51 -15.31 22.52
N ASN A 588 -2.78 -15.65 22.73
CA ASN A 588 -3.31 -15.87 24.07
C ASN A 588 -2.57 -17.03 24.76
N GLN A 589 -2.34 -18.14 24.04
CA GLN A 589 -1.60 -19.29 24.56
C GLN A 589 -0.15 -18.93 24.92
N ARG A 590 0.53 -18.16 24.06
CA ARG A 590 1.90 -17.66 24.33
C ARG A 590 1.94 -16.76 25.56
N ALA A 591 0.97 -15.85 25.69
CA ALA A 591 0.87 -14.95 26.82
C ALA A 591 0.62 -15.72 28.14
N GLU A 592 -0.32 -16.67 28.16
CA GLU A 592 -0.59 -17.52 29.33
C GLU A 592 0.63 -18.35 29.72
N ALA A 593 1.32 -18.96 28.74
CA ALA A 593 2.55 -19.71 28.98
C ALA A 593 3.64 -18.84 29.62
N SER A 594 3.79 -17.59 29.19
CA SER A 594 4.81 -16.67 29.74
C SER A 594 4.63 -16.36 31.24
N VAL A 595 3.40 -16.45 31.74
CA VAL A 595 3.07 -16.25 33.16
C VAL A 595 3.26 -17.55 33.96
N MET A 596 3.08 -18.70 33.32
CA MET A 596 3.10 -20.03 33.96
C MET A 596 4.48 -20.67 34.15
N VAL A 597 5.58 -20.11 33.62
CA VAL A 597 6.96 -20.66 33.80
C VAL A 597 7.50 -20.46 35.23
N ALA A 598 6.66 -20.63 36.24
CA ALA A 598 7.03 -20.64 37.65
C ALA A 598 7.39 -22.07 38.08
N VAL A 599 8.69 -22.41 38.08
CA VAL A 599 9.29 -23.42 38.98
C VAL A 599 10.67 -22.94 39.39
#